data_AF-A0A7V9SZW4-F1
#
_entry.id   AF-A0A7V9SZW4-F1
#
_cell.length_a   1.000
_cell.length_b   1.000
_cell.length_c   1.000
_cell.angle_alpha   90.00
_cell.angle_beta   90.00
_cell.angle_gamma   90.00
#
_symmetry.space_group_name_H-M   'P 1'
#
loop_
_entity.id
_entity.type
_entity.pdbx_description
1 polymer ?
#
loop_
_entity_poly.entity_id
_entity_poly.type
_entity_poly.pdbx_seq_one_letter_code
_entity_poly.pdbx_strand_id
1 'polypeptide(L)'
;SLAWAPEAIIHYRLRRGLRPLLRQHRHWGMGSVDLYCRFRDRGMPRSSTPEALRHWVRLLLGAPVRLPSKMGRGVWASRLAYRWGRVRASVEHRTLYL
;
A
#
# COMPACT_ATOMS: atom_id res chain seq x y z
N SER A 1 23.50 13.11 -10.18
CA SER A 1 22.22 13.81 -10.43
C SER A 1 21.12 12.77 -10.58
N LEU A 2 19.89 13.08 -10.15
CA LEU A 2 18.69 12.31 -10.49
C LEU A 2 18.01 13.04 -11.65
N ALA A 3 17.64 12.32 -12.71
CA ALA A 3 16.99 12.88 -13.89
C ALA A 3 15.81 11.99 -14.31
N TRP A 4 14.76 12.61 -14.85
CA TRP A 4 13.63 11.90 -15.46
C TRP A 4 14.01 11.44 -16.87
N ALA A 5 13.85 10.15 -17.17
CA ALA A 5 14.15 9.56 -18.46
C ALA A 5 12.90 8.83 -19.00
N PRO A 6 12.06 9.50 -19.81
CA PRO A 6 10.80 8.92 -20.28
C PRO A 6 11.01 7.69 -21.18
N GLU A 7 12.15 7.61 -21.87
CA GLU A 7 12.50 6.50 -22.76
C GLU A 7 13.00 5.25 -22.02
N ALA A 8 13.13 5.30 -20.69
CA ALA A 8 13.58 4.16 -19.91
C ALA A 8 12.48 3.08 -19.85
N ILE A 9 12.69 1.97 -20.56
CA ILE A 9 11.77 0.82 -20.53
C ILE A 9 12.11 -0.10 -19.35
N ILE A 10 11.14 -0.31 -18.46
CA ILE A 10 11.26 -1.23 -17.33
C ILE A 10 10.42 -2.49 -17.58
N HIS A 11 11.08 -3.63 -17.76
CA HIS A 11 10.40 -4.92 -17.80
C HIS A 11 10.06 -5.39 -16.38
N TYR A 12 8.84 -5.13 -15.94
CA TYR A 12 8.38 -5.54 -14.61
C TYR A 12 7.79 -6.97 -14.63
N ARG A 13 8.45 -7.89 -13.92
CA ARG A 13 7.91 -9.24 -13.71
C ARG A 13 6.95 -9.24 -12.52
N LEU A 14 5.66 -9.40 -12.79
CA LEU A 14 4.66 -9.63 -11.76
C LEU A 14 4.98 -10.94 -11.01
N ARG A 15 4.94 -10.90 -9.67
CA ARG A 15 5.13 -12.11 -8.86
C ARG A 15 3.96 -13.07 -9.12
N ARG A 16 4.27 -14.34 -9.37
CA ARG A 16 3.26 -15.37 -9.55
C ARG A 16 2.67 -15.79 -8.20
N GLY A 17 1.35 -15.81 -8.13
CA GLY A 17 0.60 -16.32 -6.99
C GLY A 17 0.21 -15.27 -5.94
N LEU A 18 -0.82 -15.61 -5.19
CA LEU A 18 -1.45 -14.70 -4.23
C LEU A 18 -0.51 -14.38 -3.04
N ARG A 19 0.12 -15.38 -2.43
CA ARG A 19 0.97 -15.15 -1.24
C ARG A 19 2.14 -14.18 -1.50
N PRO A 20 2.95 -14.34 -2.57
CA PRO A 20 4.01 -13.38 -2.87
C PRO A 20 3.50 -11.97 -3.17
N LEU A 21 2.33 -11.86 -3.82
CA LEU A 21 1.67 -10.59 -4.10
C LEU A 21 1.24 -9.90 -2.79
N LEU A 22 0.55 -10.61 -1.90
CA LEU A 22 0.13 -10.05 -0.60
C LEU A 22 1.34 -9.65 0.26
N ARG A 23 2.39 -10.46 0.26
CA ARG A 23 3.64 -10.12 0.95
C ARG A 23 4.24 -8.83 0.38
N GLN A 24 4.32 -8.69 -0.94
CA GLN A 24 4.83 -7.49 -1.59
C GLN A 24 4.02 -6.24 -1.19
N HIS A 25 2.70 -6.29 -1.31
CA HIS A 25 1.83 -5.16 -0.95
C HIS A 25 1.95 -4.80 0.54
N ARG A 26 2.05 -5.79 1.44
CA ARG A 26 2.30 -5.52 2.86
C ARG A 26 3.60 -4.76 3.08
N HIS A 27 4.69 -5.15 2.43
CA HIS A 27 5.98 -4.46 2.56
C HIS A 27 5.93 -3.04 1.98
N TRP A 28 5.20 -2.82 0.87
CA TRP A 28 4.97 -1.48 0.36
C TRP A 28 4.22 -0.59 1.36
N GLY A 29 3.21 -1.14 2.02
CA GLY A 29 2.48 -0.45 3.09
C GLY A 29 3.40 -0.02 4.22
N MET A 30 4.21 -0.94 4.74
CA MET A 30 5.20 -0.60 5.76
C MET A 30 6.20 0.44 5.29
N GLY A 31 6.80 0.23 4.11
CA GLY A 31 7.79 1.13 3.54
C GLY A 31 7.28 2.57 3.39
N SER A 32 5.98 2.78 3.14
CA SER A 32 5.39 4.12 3.13
C SER A 32 5.42 4.81 4.51
N VAL A 33 5.23 4.05 5.59
CA VAL A 33 5.34 4.55 6.97
C VAL A 33 6.82 4.81 7.29
N ASP A 34 7.71 3.87 6.96
CA ASP A 34 9.14 4.00 7.20
C ASP A 34 9.71 5.25 6.49
N LEU A 35 9.30 5.47 5.23
CA LEU A 35 9.65 6.67 4.47
C LEU A 35 9.15 7.93 5.19
N TYR A 36 7.89 7.95 5.60
CA TYR A 36 7.36 9.08 6.36
C TYR A 36 8.15 9.33 7.65
N CYS A 37 8.43 8.29 8.44
CA CYS A 37 9.20 8.43 9.66
C CYS A 37 10.62 8.97 9.42
N ARG A 38 11.27 8.59 8.32
CA ARG A 38 12.63 9.06 7.96
C ARG A 38 12.67 10.47 7.38
N PHE A 39 11.62 10.89 6.69
CA PHE A 39 11.60 12.11 5.88
C PHE A 39 10.55 13.15 6.30
N ARG A 40 9.76 12.91 7.36
CA ARG A 40 8.76 13.88 7.87
C ARG A 40 9.40 15.24 8.20
N ASP A 41 10.59 15.22 8.80
CA ASP A 41 11.33 16.44 9.17
C ASP A 41 12.01 17.11 7.96
N ARG A 42 11.95 16.45 6.79
CA ARG A 42 12.45 16.96 5.50
C ARG A 42 11.30 17.35 4.55
N GLY A 43 10.08 17.49 5.08
CA GLY A 43 8.92 17.97 4.33
C GLY A 43 8.07 16.87 3.68
N MET A 44 8.28 15.58 3.98
CA MET A 44 7.40 14.53 3.49
C MET A 44 5.99 14.68 4.09
N PRO A 45 4.92 14.79 3.27
CA PRO A 45 3.59 15.01 3.77
C PRO A 45 3.07 13.79 4.55
N ARG A 46 2.26 14.07 5.57
CA ARG A 46 1.54 13.04 6.31
C ARG A 46 0.41 12.47 5.46
N SER A 47 0.10 11.20 5.68
CA SER A 47 -1.15 10.62 5.17
C SER A 47 -2.37 11.24 5.85
N SER A 48 -3.41 11.49 5.05
CA SER A 48 -4.70 11.98 5.54
C SER A 48 -5.49 10.84 6.22
N THR A 49 -5.65 10.90 7.54
CA THR A 49 -6.47 9.94 8.30
C THR A 49 -7.93 9.86 7.81
N PRO A 50 -8.61 10.98 7.50
CA PRO A 50 -9.96 10.91 6.91
C PRO A 50 -9.99 10.18 5.56
N GLU A 51 -8.98 10.35 4.73
CA GLU A 51 -8.85 9.59 3.48
C GLU A 51 -8.60 8.12 3.76
N ALA A 52 -7.76 7.82 4.74
CA ALA A 52 -7.50 6.45 5.18
C ALA A 52 -8.80 5.72 5.55
N LEU A 53 -9.64 6.37 6.36
CA LEU A 53 -10.95 5.85 6.76
C LEU A 53 -11.87 5.66 5.54
N ARG A 54 -11.96 6.65 4.65
CA ARG A 54 -12.72 6.52 3.38
C ARG A 54 -12.26 5.31 2.57
N HIS A 55 -10.96 5.05 2.52
CA HIS A 55 -10.42 3.88 1.83
C HIS A 55 -10.77 2.56 2.52
N TRP A 56 -10.72 2.50 3.85
CA TRP A 56 -11.16 1.32 4.62
C TRP A 56 -12.64 1.02 4.39
N VAL A 57 -13.50 2.04 4.44
CA VAL A 57 -14.94 1.89 4.14
C VAL A 57 -15.15 1.35 2.73
N ARG A 58 -14.52 1.96 1.72
CA ARG A 58 -14.60 1.47 0.32
C ARG A 58 -14.07 0.05 0.15
N LEU A 59 -13.05 -0.34 0.92
CA LEU A 59 -12.49 -1.69 0.87
C LEU A 59 -13.50 -2.72 1.41
N LEU A 60 -14.14 -2.42 2.53
CA LEU A 60 -15.14 -3.28 3.17
C LEU A 60 -16.41 -3.36 2.33
N LEU A 61 -16.98 -2.22 1.92
CA LEU A 61 -18.19 -2.17 1.10
C LEU A 61 -17.97 -2.70 -0.33
N GLY A 62 -16.74 -2.60 -0.85
CA GLY A 62 -16.39 -3.13 -2.16
C GLY A 62 -16.09 -4.63 -2.18
N ALA A 63 -16.08 -5.31 -1.01
CA ALA A 63 -15.78 -6.73 -0.93
C ALA A 63 -16.82 -7.60 -1.67
N PRO A 64 -18.14 -7.44 -1.47
CA PRO A 64 -19.15 -8.27 -2.16
C PRO A 64 -19.06 -8.21 -3.69
N VAL A 65 -18.67 -7.06 -4.24
CA VAL A 65 -18.52 -6.87 -5.70
C VAL A 65 -17.23 -7.51 -6.23
N ARG A 66 -16.14 -7.51 -5.44
CA ARG A 66 -14.81 -7.94 -5.90
C ARG A 66 -14.51 -9.41 -5.60
N LEU A 67 -15.07 -9.96 -4.52
CA LEU A 67 -14.79 -11.32 -4.08
C LEU A 67 -15.31 -12.46 -5.00
N PRO A 68 -16.37 -12.28 -5.83
CA PRO A 68 -16.82 -13.33 -6.74
C PRO A 68 -15.77 -13.71 -7.80
N SER A 69 -15.01 -12.76 -8.33
CA SER A 69 -14.00 -13.02 -9.36
C SER A 69 -12.61 -13.31 -8.79
N LYS A 70 -11.85 -14.22 -9.42
CA LYS A 70 -10.45 -14.51 -9.02
C LYS A 70 -9.56 -13.27 -9.06
N MET A 71 -9.70 -12.47 -10.12
CA MET A 71 -8.97 -11.21 -10.28
C MET A 71 -9.35 -10.20 -9.20
N GLY A 72 -10.66 -10.02 -8.96
CA GLY A 72 -11.17 -9.11 -7.94
C GLY A 72 -10.72 -9.49 -6.53
N ARG A 73 -10.69 -10.78 -6.19
CA ARG A 73 -10.09 -11.27 -4.93
C ARG A 73 -8.63 -10.88 -4.78
N GLY A 74 -7.83 -11.04 -5.86
CA GLY A 74 -6.43 -10.63 -5.86
C GLY A 74 -6.27 -9.14 -5.57
N VAL A 75 -7.00 -8.28 -6.30
CA VAL A 75 -6.95 -6.82 -6.11
C VAL A 75 -7.42 -6.43 -4.71
N TRP A 76 -8.52 -7.02 -4.23
CA TRP A 76 -9.06 -6.73 -2.90
C TRP A 76 -8.07 -7.12 -1.81
N ALA A 77 -7.54 -8.35 -1.86
CA ALA A 77 -6.60 -8.86 -0.88
C ALA A 77 -5.28 -8.08 -0.88
N SER A 78 -4.77 -7.67 -2.05
CA SER A 78 -3.58 -6.81 -2.17
C SER A 78 -3.77 -5.45 -1.50
N ARG A 79 -4.94 -4.82 -1.69
CA ARG A 79 -5.25 -3.53 -1.04
C ARG A 79 -5.35 -3.69 0.47
N LEU A 80 -5.98 -4.76 0.95
CA LEU A 80 -6.03 -5.09 2.36
C LEU A 80 -4.62 -5.30 2.93
N ALA A 81 -3.78 -6.08 2.25
CA ALA A 81 -2.41 -6.35 2.66
C ALA A 81 -1.56 -5.08 2.76
N TYR A 82 -1.70 -4.16 1.80
CA TYR A 82 -1.06 -2.85 1.85
C TYR A 82 -1.46 -2.05 3.09
N ARG A 83 -2.77 -1.95 3.37
CA ARG A 83 -3.26 -1.22 4.54
C ARG A 83 -2.87 -1.88 5.85
N TRP A 84 -2.86 -3.21 5.89
CA TRP A 84 -2.32 -3.95 7.03
C TRP A 84 -0.85 -3.63 7.28
N GLY A 85 -0.03 -3.53 6.22
CA GLY A 85 1.37 -3.09 6.33
C GLY A 85 1.52 -1.73 6.98
N ARG A 86 0.67 -0.76 6.59
CA ARG A 86 0.65 0.58 7.18
C ARG A 86 0.25 0.57 8.65
N VAL A 87 -0.79 -0.17 9.01
CA VAL A 87 -1.22 -0.32 10.42
C VAL A 87 -0.08 -0.90 11.24
N ARG A 88 0.53 -1.99 10.77
CA ARG A 88 1.64 -2.65 11.48
C ARG A 88 2.82 -1.71 11.72
N ALA A 89 3.31 -1.06 10.67
CA ALA A 89 4.43 -0.14 10.80
C ALA A 89 4.06 1.13 11.59
N SER A 90 2.81 1.58 11.53
CA SER A 90 2.32 2.68 12.39
C SER A 90 2.41 2.34 13.87
N VAL A 91 2.06 1.10 14.24
CA VAL A 91 2.19 0.61 15.62
C VAL A 91 3.67 0.48 16.01
N GLU A 92 4.49 -0.12 15.15
CA GLU A 92 5.94 -0.31 15.36
C GLU A 92 6.68 1.02 15.57
N HIS A 93 6.39 2.03 14.74
CA HIS A 93 6.97 3.37 14.84
C HIS A 93 6.20 4.32 15.77
N ARG A 94 5.15 3.85 16.46
CA ARG A 94 4.26 4.67 17.31
C ARG A 94 3.80 5.96 16.62
N THR A 95 3.47 5.88 15.34
CA THR A 95 3.17 7.02 14.46
C THR A 95 1.91 6.75 13.66
N LEU A 96 0.88 7.60 13.76
CA LEU A 96 -0.36 7.44 13.01
C LEU A 96 -0.18 7.80 11.52
N TYR A 97 -0.04 6.79 10.66
CA TYR A 97 0.13 6.96 9.19
C TYR A 97 -0.69 5.90 8.41
N LEU A 98 -2.00 6.12 8.28
CA LEU A 98 -2.98 5.17 7.74
C LEU A 98 -3.48 5.48 6.33
#